data_AF-A0A8H4U0X2-F1
#
_entry.id   AF-A0A8H4U0X2-F1
#
_cell.length_a   1.000
_cell.length_b   1.000
_cell.length_c   1.000
_cell.angle_alpha   90.00
_cell.angle_beta   90.00
_cell.angle_gamma   90.00
#
_symmetry.space_group_name_H-M   'P 1'
#
loop_
_entity.id
_entity.type
_entity.pdbx_description
1 polymer ?
#
loop_
_entity_poly.entity_id
_entity_poly.type
_entity_poly.pdbx_seq_one_letter_code
_entity_poly.pdbx_strand_id
1 'polypeptide(L)'
;MSLDLLPTELQCQVIRFLEPISLISVSQVNTHFRSLIKPKKRHFAERLLALELIPEYGGPTPIYSSREGRLEPGWYGEEWETIRWACTDCLRLLPHKSFDNHSILKLRYRKPIPGSPASHMVTTWEPTWYTRSRKKNPERAKRDADDARREEKKRRQRYYLAITGGMGYSISEYFIDRFEAIRDCDMDGFQGLSVDQVRDMDQKDRLVLLDQNALSIEREECGKKRWLRKCNECRFKRGAIWQESDLTCGTPRVPIVPCRQLEFASHVDRYFPRFSEFLDNKRPAYNTPRGLIYREDACEQLWSMWMVRCPTCEHWQEMRAFRIGGIYQHWKPERMGVGDEGTNWDDETITRHMLNEACCNSCFAESNGRQELGRALSEWLLTLIQWEMRRLTMLLSSGFPHLGYKIREHLPKRYAVEWKGILSKTPCLDKDYYYMFTHNDIALLRLRRDQWKTMWEDVKRNVGDGQIIEDLDLWTEEWIPSSERLEEHWTWMNECRIEIEEKPEALVEWALSRDGASFT
;
A
#
# COMPACT_ATOMS: atom_id res chain seq x y z
N MET A 1 -35.55 -34.81 4.20
CA MET A 1 -35.30 -36.09 4.90
C MET A 1 -33.99 -35.94 5.65
N SER A 2 -33.98 -36.14 6.97
CA SER A 2 -32.80 -35.85 7.79
C SER A 2 -31.81 -37.05 7.74
N LEU A 3 -30.50 -36.78 7.59
CA LEU A 3 -29.47 -37.81 7.36
C LEU A 3 -29.30 -38.79 8.54
N ASP A 4 -29.74 -38.40 9.73
CA ASP A 4 -29.78 -39.20 10.95
C ASP A 4 -30.88 -40.29 10.95
N LEU A 5 -31.88 -40.18 10.07
CA LEU A 5 -32.94 -41.17 9.90
C LEU A 5 -32.54 -42.30 8.93
N LEU A 6 -31.39 -42.21 8.27
CA LEU A 6 -30.88 -43.26 7.40
C LEU A 6 -30.34 -44.44 8.24
N PRO A 7 -30.49 -45.69 7.79
CA PRO A 7 -29.77 -46.84 8.35
C PRO A 7 -28.26 -46.58 8.45
N THR A 8 -27.61 -47.10 9.49
CA THR A 8 -26.18 -46.87 9.76
C THR A 8 -25.31 -47.25 8.57
N GLU A 9 -25.67 -48.27 7.80
CA GLU A 9 -24.98 -48.70 6.59
C GLU A 9 -24.99 -47.61 5.51
N LEU A 10 -26.12 -46.94 5.31
CA LEU A 10 -26.23 -45.82 4.38
C LEU A 10 -25.50 -44.59 4.89
N GLN A 11 -25.54 -44.32 6.21
CA GLN A 11 -24.73 -43.24 6.81
C GLN A 11 -23.23 -43.49 6.60
N CYS A 12 -22.75 -44.72 6.81
CA CYS A 12 -21.37 -45.12 6.56
C CYS A 12 -20.99 -44.98 5.08
N GLN A 13 -21.88 -45.34 4.16
CA GLN A 13 -21.66 -45.12 2.72
C GLN A 13 -21.55 -43.63 2.40
N VAL A 14 -22.47 -42.79 2.87
CA VAL A 14 -22.40 -41.33 2.67
C VAL A 14 -21.08 -40.77 3.21
N ILE A 15 -20.68 -41.14 4.43
CA ILE A 15 -19.41 -40.69 5.03
C ILE A 15 -18.21 -41.04 4.14
N ARG A 16 -18.18 -42.23 3.51
CA ARG A 16 -17.07 -42.66 2.64
C ARG A 16 -16.94 -41.85 1.36
N PHE A 17 -18.03 -41.24 0.89
CA PHE A 17 -18.03 -40.40 -0.32
C PHE A 17 -17.81 -38.92 -0.02
N LEU A 18 -17.83 -38.51 1.25
CA LEU A 18 -17.58 -37.13 1.63
C LEU A 18 -16.08 -36.88 1.81
N GLU A 19 -15.59 -35.81 1.19
CA GLU A 19 -14.24 -35.33 1.47
C GLU A 19 -14.16 -34.83 2.93
N PRO A 20 -12.96 -34.80 3.55
CA PRO A 20 -12.78 -34.33 4.93
C PRO A 20 -13.42 -32.97 5.25
N ILE A 21 -13.38 -32.02 4.32
CA ILE A 21 -13.99 -30.69 4.47
C ILE A 21 -15.53 -30.79 4.46
N SER A 22 -16.10 -31.63 3.60
CA SER A 22 -17.53 -31.90 3.55
C SER A 22 -18.00 -32.58 4.85
N LEU A 23 -17.23 -33.52 5.40
CA LEU A 23 -17.51 -34.14 6.69
C LEU A 23 -17.53 -33.12 7.84
N ILE A 24 -16.57 -32.18 7.87
CA ILE A 24 -16.58 -31.08 8.85
C ILE A 24 -17.83 -30.22 8.65
N SER A 25 -18.22 -29.92 7.41
CA SER A 25 -19.43 -29.14 7.09
C SER A 25 -20.70 -29.81 7.60
N VAL A 26 -20.88 -31.11 7.35
CA VAL A 26 -22.04 -31.89 7.81
C VAL A 26 -22.12 -31.89 9.33
N SER A 27 -20.98 -32.00 10.03
CA SER A 27 -20.94 -31.91 11.51
C SER A 27 -21.39 -30.55 12.07
N GLN A 28 -21.37 -29.47 11.27
CA GLN A 28 -21.85 -28.16 11.71
C GLN A 28 -23.36 -28.04 11.62
N VAL A 29 -24.00 -28.73 10.68
CA VAL A 29 -25.44 -28.62 10.43
C VAL A 29 -26.26 -29.79 11.00
N ASN A 30 -25.62 -30.89 11.41
CA ASN A 30 -26.29 -32.06 11.95
C ASN A 30 -25.69 -32.52 13.30
N THR A 31 -26.54 -32.63 14.33
CA THR A 31 -26.15 -33.00 15.70
C THR A 31 -25.66 -34.44 15.83
N HIS A 32 -26.25 -35.37 15.09
CA HIS A 32 -25.84 -36.78 15.04
C HIS A 32 -24.44 -36.93 14.45
N PHE A 33 -24.17 -36.33 13.28
CA PHE A 33 -22.82 -36.36 12.72
C PHE A 33 -21.80 -35.60 13.57
N ARG A 34 -22.21 -34.53 14.28
CA ARG A 34 -21.35 -33.86 15.23
C ARG A 34 -20.91 -34.78 16.37
N SER A 35 -21.83 -35.58 16.91
CA SER A 35 -21.54 -36.52 18.00
C SER A 35 -20.65 -37.67 17.53
N LEU A 36 -20.83 -38.12 16.28
CA LEU A 36 -20.04 -39.18 15.65
C LEU A 36 -18.62 -38.71 15.31
N ILE A 37 -18.49 -37.58 14.64
CA ILE A 37 -17.22 -37.05 14.11
C ILE A 37 -16.37 -36.40 15.21
N LYS A 38 -17.00 -35.77 16.21
CA LYS A 38 -16.35 -35.02 17.29
C LYS A 38 -15.26 -34.04 16.79
N PRO A 39 -15.62 -33.08 15.92
CA PRO A 39 -14.64 -32.15 15.35
C PRO A 39 -13.99 -31.27 16.42
N LYS A 40 -12.70 -30.95 16.24
CA LYS A 40 -11.92 -30.03 17.08
C LYS A 40 -11.76 -28.69 16.36
N LYS A 41 -11.41 -27.63 17.09
CA LYS A 41 -11.13 -26.29 16.52
C LYS A 41 -10.20 -26.32 15.29
N ARG A 42 -9.16 -27.15 15.32
CA ARG A 42 -8.24 -27.31 14.19
C ARG A 42 -8.93 -27.77 12.90
N HIS A 43 -9.93 -28.66 12.99
CA HIS A 43 -10.65 -29.15 11.82
C HIS A 43 -11.53 -28.04 11.22
N PHE A 44 -12.14 -27.19 12.06
CA PHE A 44 -12.85 -26.01 11.57
C PHE A 44 -11.92 -24.99 10.91
N ALA A 45 -10.69 -24.83 11.41
CA ALA A 45 -9.68 -23.99 10.78
C ALA A 45 -9.22 -24.54 9.42
N GLU A 46 -9.00 -25.85 9.32
CA GLU A 46 -8.69 -26.56 8.07
C GLU A 46 -9.79 -26.33 7.02
N ARG A 47 -11.06 -26.55 7.38
CA ARG A 47 -12.20 -26.24 6.52
C ARG A 47 -12.22 -24.77 6.08
N LEU A 48 -11.98 -23.83 7.01
CA LEU A 48 -11.99 -22.40 6.70
C LEU A 48 -10.90 -22.02 5.70
N LEU A 49 -9.71 -22.62 5.82
CA LEU A 49 -8.59 -22.42 4.89
C LEU A 49 -8.87 -23.02 3.51
N ALA A 50 -9.70 -24.06 3.43
CA ALA A 50 -10.23 -24.58 2.16
C ALA A 50 -11.17 -23.58 1.50
N LEU A 51 -12.17 -23.11 2.26
CA LEU A 51 -13.16 -22.15 1.77
C LEU A 51 -12.51 -20.84 1.32
N GLU A 52 -11.43 -20.41 1.98
CA GLU A 52 -10.63 -19.26 1.55
C GLU A 52 -10.09 -19.37 0.11
N LEU A 53 -9.89 -20.58 -0.41
CA LEU A 53 -9.37 -20.83 -1.76
C LEU A 53 -10.46 -20.96 -2.83
N ILE A 54 -11.71 -21.15 -2.41
CA ILE A 54 -12.85 -21.28 -3.31
C ILE A 54 -13.31 -19.87 -3.71
N PRO A 55 -13.28 -19.49 -5.00
CA PRO A 55 -13.56 -18.12 -5.44
C PRO A 55 -14.88 -17.54 -4.91
N GLU A 56 -15.92 -18.37 -4.80
CA GLU A 56 -17.25 -18.00 -4.34
C GLU A 56 -17.26 -17.50 -2.88
N TYR A 57 -16.34 -17.97 -2.04
CA TYR A 57 -16.27 -17.60 -0.62
C TYR A 57 -15.04 -16.74 -0.30
N GLY A 58 -13.92 -17.05 -0.94
CA GLY A 58 -12.62 -16.43 -0.71
C GLY A 58 -12.32 -15.26 -1.64
N GLY A 59 -13.04 -15.09 -2.74
CA GLY A 59 -12.66 -14.19 -3.83
C GLY A 59 -11.41 -14.69 -4.59
N PRO A 60 -10.90 -13.90 -5.55
CA PRO A 60 -9.73 -14.28 -6.35
C PRO A 60 -8.48 -14.51 -5.48
N THR A 61 -7.57 -15.32 -5.99
CA THR A 61 -6.28 -15.57 -5.34
C THR A 61 -5.28 -14.52 -5.80
N PRO A 62 -4.78 -13.65 -4.91
CA PRO A 62 -3.88 -12.60 -5.33
C PRO A 62 -2.50 -13.16 -5.70
N ILE A 63 -2.00 -12.75 -6.85
CA ILE A 63 -0.64 -13.05 -7.32
C ILE A 63 0.22 -11.83 -6.99
N TYR A 64 1.25 -12.03 -6.19
CA TYR A 64 2.18 -10.96 -5.79
C TYR A 64 3.56 -11.23 -6.38
N SER A 65 3.97 -10.38 -7.31
CA SER A 65 5.32 -10.32 -7.86
C SER A 65 6.23 -9.63 -6.85
N SER A 66 7.03 -10.42 -6.14
CA SER A 66 7.88 -9.93 -5.05
C SER A 66 9.05 -9.05 -5.54
N ARG A 67 9.43 -9.15 -6.82
CA ARG A 67 10.44 -8.29 -7.45
C ARG A 67 9.87 -6.92 -7.81
N GLU A 68 8.76 -6.92 -8.55
CA GLU A 68 8.15 -5.69 -9.06
C GLU A 68 7.27 -4.99 -8.02
N GLY A 69 6.99 -5.66 -6.89
CA GLY A 69 6.00 -5.20 -5.92
C GLY A 69 4.57 -5.19 -6.48
N ARG A 70 4.36 -5.80 -7.65
CA ARG A 70 3.09 -5.78 -8.38
C ARG A 70 2.15 -6.84 -7.83
N LEU A 71 0.89 -6.45 -7.63
CA LEU A 71 -0.18 -7.29 -7.10
C LEU A 71 -1.30 -7.39 -8.14
N GLU A 72 -1.79 -8.61 -8.38
CA GLU A 72 -2.95 -8.86 -9.25
C GLU A 72 -3.99 -9.72 -8.50
N PRO A 73 -5.24 -9.25 -8.30
CA PRO A 73 -5.74 -7.93 -8.65
C PRO A 73 -5.02 -6.81 -7.87
N GLY A 74 -4.89 -5.65 -8.52
CA GLY A 74 -4.22 -4.48 -7.94
C GLY A 74 -4.93 -3.96 -6.69
N TRP A 75 -4.20 -3.23 -5.86
CA TRP A 75 -4.69 -2.67 -4.59
C TRP A 75 -5.98 -1.83 -4.69
N TYR A 76 -6.24 -1.25 -5.87
CA TYR A 76 -7.38 -0.38 -6.16
C TYR A 76 -8.47 -1.06 -6.99
N GLY A 77 -8.28 -2.33 -7.37
CA GLY A 77 -9.29 -3.06 -8.13
C GLY A 77 -10.47 -3.42 -7.22
N GLU A 78 -11.70 -3.32 -7.72
CA GLU A 78 -12.89 -3.77 -7.00
C GLU A 78 -12.77 -5.24 -6.56
N GLU A 79 -12.09 -6.05 -7.36
CA GLU A 79 -11.80 -7.45 -7.06
C GLU A 79 -11.01 -7.62 -5.76
N TRP A 80 -10.06 -6.73 -5.45
CA TRP A 80 -9.26 -6.79 -4.22
C TRP A 80 -10.16 -6.69 -2.97
N GLU A 81 -11.21 -5.88 -3.04
CA GLU A 81 -12.19 -5.71 -1.96
C GLU A 81 -13.09 -6.93 -1.76
N THR A 82 -13.20 -7.80 -2.77
CA THR A 82 -13.93 -9.07 -2.65
C THR A 82 -13.11 -10.17 -1.96
N ILE A 83 -11.78 -10.04 -1.92
CA ILE A 83 -10.90 -11.07 -1.36
C ILE A 83 -11.14 -11.21 0.15
N ARG A 84 -11.33 -12.45 0.58
CA ARG A 84 -11.46 -12.84 1.97
C ARG A 84 -10.30 -13.69 2.43
N TRP A 85 -9.96 -13.51 3.69
CA TRP A 85 -8.83 -14.13 4.36
C TRP A 85 -9.31 -14.85 5.61
N ALA A 86 -8.87 -16.09 5.80
CA ALA A 86 -9.21 -16.88 6.97
C ALA A 86 -8.49 -16.35 8.23
N CYS A 87 -9.24 -16.10 9.30
CA CYS A 87 -8.71 -16.00 10.65
C CYS A 87 -8.99 -17.31 11.41
N THR A 88 -7.94 -18.05 11.74
CA THR A 88 -8.09 -19.38 12.39
C THR A 88 -8.43 -19.31 13.88
N ASP A 89 -8.57 -18.11 14.44
CA ASP A 89 -9.01 -17.93 15.83
C ASP A 89 -10.50 -17.71 15.97
N CYS A 90 -11.03 -16.67 15.33
CA CYS A 90 -12.47 -16.38 15.32
C CYS A 90 -13.22 -17.25 14.30
N LEU A 91 -12.50 -18.02 13.48
CA LEU A 91 -13.03 -18.92 12.45
C LEU A 91 -13.92 -18.19 11.42
N ARG A 92 -13.53 -16.97 11.03
CA ARG A 92 -14.23 -16.15 10.05
C ARG A 92 -13.37 -15.89 8.81
N LEU A 93 -14.01 -15.82 7.66
CA LEU A 93 -13.48 -15.20 6.46
C LEU A 93 -13.71 -13.69 6.57
N LEU A 94 -12.63 -12.92 6.53
CA LEU A 94 -12.64 -11.48 6.78
C LEU A 94 -11.95 -10.75 5.64
N PRO A 95 -12.33 -9.48 5.34
CA PRO A 95 -11.64 -8.69 4.33
C PRO A 95 -10.19 -8.39 4.76
N HIS A 96 -9.34 -8.01 3.80
CA HIS A 96 -7.93 -7.70 4.06
C HIS A 96 -7.76 -6.62 5.16
N LYS A 97 -8.68 -5.65 5.25
CA LYS A 97 -8.74 -4.60 6.28
C LYS A 97 -8.77 -5.11 7.72
N SER A 98 -9.21 -6.35 7.93
CA SER A 98 -9.19 -6.99 9.25
C SER A 98 -7.81 -7.50 9.66
N PHE A 99 -6.79 -7.37 8.81
CA PHE A 99 -5.44 -7.85 9.04
C PHE A 99 -4.40 -6.74 8.79
N ASP A 100 -3.18 -6.99 9.21
CA ASP A 100 -2.00 -6.28 8.72
C ASP A 100 -1.67 -6.81 7.32
N ASN A 101 -1.77 -5.97 6.27
CA ASN A 101 -1.55 -6.44 4.90
C ASN A 101 -0.09 -6.83 4.66
N HIS A 102 0.88 -6.21 5.35
CA HIS A 102 2.28 -6.67 5.28
C HIS A 102 2.40 -8.10 5.79
N SER A 103 1.62 -8.45 6.81
CA SER A 103 1.59 -9.82 7.32
C SER A 103 0.87 -10.77 6.37
N ILE A 104 -0.31 -10.45 5.85
CA ILE A 104 -1.03 -11.40 4.98
C ILE A 104 -0.37 -11.60 3.63
N LEU A 105 0.46 -10.67 3.14
CA LEU A 105 1.19 -10.82 1.88
C LEU A 105 2.56 -11.48 2.02
N LYS A 106 3.08 -11.67 3.24
CA LYS A 106 4.30 -12.48 3.45
C LYS A 106 4.09 -13.86 2.86
N LEU A 107 5.11 -14.38 2.18
CA LEU A 107 5.08 -15.65 1.45
C LEU A 107 4.38 -16.77 2.22
N ARG A 108 4.77 -16.98 3.48
CA ARG A 108 4.22 -18.03 4.36
C ARG A 108 2.73 -17.86 4.72
N TYR A 109 2.18 -16.65 4.64
CA TYR A 109 0.85 -16.28 5.11
C TYR A 109 -0.12 -15.88 3.99
N ARG A 110 0.35 -15.60 2.77
CA ARG A 110 -0.51 -15.28 1.63
C ARG A 110 -1.26 -16.51 1.12
N LYS A 111 -2.27 -16.33 0.26
CA LYS A 111 -2.97 -17.46 -0.36
C LYS A 111 -1.98 -18.22 -1.27
N PRO A 112 -1.92 -19.55 -1.21
CA PRO A 112 -1.05 -20.38 -2.04
C PRO A 112 -1.30 -20.09 -3.51
N ILE A 113 -0.24 -20.22 -4.31
CA ILE A 113 -0.34 -20.16 -5.77
C ILE A 113 -1.27 -21.30 -6.23
N PRO A 114 -2.25 -21.04 -7.12
CA PRO A 114 -3.12 -22.08 -7.66
C PRO A 114 -2.31 -23.26 -8.24
N GLY A 115 -2.73 -24.48 -7.92
CA GLY A 115 -2.04 -25.71 -8.35
C GLY A 115 -0.76 -26.04 -7.57
N SER A 116 -0.39 -25.25 -6.56
CA SER A 116 0.73 -25.60 -5.69
C SER A 116 0.34 -26.67 -4.66
N PRO A 117 1.29 -27.42 -4.08
CA PRO A 117 0.99 -28.40 -3.04
C PRO A 117 0.21 -27.80 -1.84
N ALA A 118 0.51 -26.56 -1.47
CA ALA A 118 -0.17 -25.85 -0.38
C ALA A 118 -1.62 -25.42 -0.72
N SER A 119 -2.01 -25.46 -1.99
CA SER A 119 -3.38 -25.24 -2.45
C SER A 119 -4.28 -26.48 -2.31
N HIS A 120 -3.68 -27.69 -2.31
CA HIS A 120 -4.38 -28.97 -2.17
C HIS A 120 -4.38 -29.52 -0.74
N MET A 121 -3.40 -29.12 0.07
CA MET A 121 -3.25 -29.62 1.44
C MET A 121 -4.24 -28.93 2.37
N VAL A 122 -5.33 -29.61 2.71
CA VAL A 122 -6.39 -28.98 3.50
C VAL A 122 -6.61 -29.60 4.88
N THR A 123 -6.38 -30.90 5.08
CA THR A 123 -6.82 -31.57 6.32
C THR A 123 -5.77 -32.46 6.98
N THR A 124 -5.83 -32.52 8.32
CA THR A 124 -5.07 -33.49 9.12
C THR A 124 -5.75 -34.85 9.25
N TRP A 125 -6.91 -35.05 8.60
CA TRP A 125 -7.64 -36.33 8.59
C TRP A 125 -7.17 -37.29 7.51
N GLU A 126 -6.44 -36.81 6.50
CA GLU A 126 -5.72 -37.71 5.62
C GLU A 126 -4.57 -38.36 6.40
N PRO A 127 -4.41 -39.70 6.35
CA PRO A 127 -3.28 -40.36 6.97
C PRO A 127 -1.99 -39.78 6.38
N THR A 128 -1.25 -39.01 7.18
CA THR A 128 0.17 -38.78 6.87
C THR A 128 0.81 -40.16 6.91
N TRP A 129 1.37 -40.59 5.78
CA TRP A 129 1.95 -41.91 5.62
C TRP A 129 2.90 -42.10 6.80
N TYR A 130 2.60 -43.12 7.61
CA TYR A 130 3.22 -43.45 8.89
C TYR A 130 4.69 -43.00 8.93
N THR A 131 4.94 -41.79 9.41
CA THR A 131 6.27 -41.46 9.92
C THR A 131 6.30 -42.17 11.24
N ARG A 132 6.83 -43.41 11.23
CA ARG A 132 7.14 -44.17 12.44
C ARG A 132 7.63 -43.17 13.46
N SER A 133 6.93 -43.09 14.60
CA SER A 133 7.41 -42.40 15.79
C SER A 133 8.76 -43.01 16.15
N ARG A 134 9.82 -42.52 15.48
CA ARG A 134 11.19 -42.84 15.81
C ARG A 134 11.34 -42.24 17.18
N LYS A 135 11.62 -43.09 18.19
CA LYS A 135 12.10 -42.64 19.49
C LYS A 135 13.12 -41.54 19.21
N LYS A 136 12.75 -40.29 19.53
CA LYS A 136 13.58 -39.12 19.24
C LYS A 136 14.83 -39.26 20.08
N ASN A 137 15.90 -39.78 19.51
CA ASN A 137 17.23 -39.55 20.07
C ASN A 137 17.39 -38.02 20.13
N PRO A 138 17.54 -37.40 21.32
CA PRO A 138 17.59 -35.95 21.46
C PRO A 138 18.70 -35.32 20.61
N GLU A 139 19.83 -36.00 20.46
CA GLU A 139 20.95 -35.53 19.64
C GLU A 139 20.61 -35.55 18.15
N ARG A 140 19.94 -36.61 17.69
CA ARG A 140 19.49 -36.71 16.30
C ARG A 140 18.41 -35.68 16.00
N ALA A 141 17.46 -35.49 16.92
CA ALA A 141 16.43 -34.46 16.79
C ALA A 141 17.02 -33.04 16.77
N LYS A 142 18.09 -32.79 17.53
CA LYS A 142 18.83 -31.53 17.50
C LYS A 142 19.55 -31.33 16.17
N ARG A 143 20.25 -32.35 15.66
CA ARG A 143 20.90 -32.31 14.33
C ARG A 143 19.88 -32.07 13.22
N ASP A 144 18.79 -32.83 13.20
CA ASP A 144 17.70 -32.67 12.21
C ASP A 144 17.10 -31.24 12.27
N ALA A 145 16.97 -30.66 13.47
CA ALA A 145 16.49 -29.29 13.64
C ALA A 145 17.51 -28.23 13.19
N ASP A 146 18.80 -28.46 13.43
CA ASP A 146 19.88 -27.57 12.99
C ASP A 146 20.03 -27.61 11.46
N ASP A 147 19.94 -28.79 10.85
CA ASP A 147 19.96 -28.96 9.40
C ASP A 147 18.74 -28.29 8.76
N ALA A 148 17.52 -28.50 9.30
CA ALA A 148 16.32 -27.79 8.84
C ALA A 148 16.45 -26.26 8.97
N ARG A 149 17.14 -25.76 10.01
CA ARG A 149 17.38 -24.33 10.19
C ARG A 149 18.37 -23.79 9.15
N ARG A 150 19.41 -24.56 8.81
CA ARG A 150 20.38 -24.21 7.75
C ARG A 150 19.71 -24.16 6.39
N GLU A 151 18.90 -25.16 6.06
CA GLU A 151 18.13 -25.22 4.81
C GLU A 151 17.13 -24.06 4.69
N GLU A 152 16.43 -23.73 5.77
CA GLU A 152 15.55 -22.56 5.81
C GLU A 152 16.32 -21.25 5.60
N LYS A 153 17.52 -21.11 6.18
CA LYS A 153 18.37 -19.93 6.00
C LYS A 153 18.83 -19.82 4.54
N LYS A 154 19.32 -20.91 3.95
CA LYS A 154 19.78 -20.96 2.55
C LYS A 154 18.63 -20.65 1.59
N ARG A 155 17.43 -21.21 1.83
CA ARG A 155 16.21 -20.92 1.04
C ARG A 155 15.82 -19.45 1.10
N ARG A 156 15.84 -18.83 2.29
CA ARG A 156 15.55 -17.39 2.45
C ARG A 156 16.56 -16.52 1.72
N GLN A 157 17.84 -16.89 1.76
CA GLN A 157 18.90 -16.19 1.05
C GLN A 157 18.71 -16.32 -0.47
N ARG A 158 18.45 -17.53 -0.97
CA ARG A 158 18.11 -17.79 -2.39
C ARG A 158 16.93 -16.93 -2.85
N TYR A 159 15.86 -16.88 -2.05
CA TYR A 159 14.70 -16.07 -2.36
C TYR A 159 15.02 -14.56 -2.36
N TYR A 160 15.74 -14.08 -1.35
CA TYR A 160 16.18 -12.68 -1.29
C TYR A 160 17.02 -12.27 -2.49
N LEU A 161 17.98 -13.11 -2.90
CA LEU A 161 18.81 -12.86 -4.08
C LEU A 161 17.97 -12.87 -5.37
N ALA A 162 17.04 -13.80 -5.50
CA ALA A 162 16.14 -13.89 -6.66
C ALA A 162 15.24 -12.65 -6.84
N ILE A 163 14.77 -12.04 -5.74
CA ILE A 163 13.90 -10.86 -5.81
C ILE A 163 14.68 -9.54 -5.88
N THR A 164 15.90 -9.48 -5.33
CA THR A 164 16.70 -8.23 -5.27
C THR A 164 17.79 -8.12 -6.32
N GLY A 165 18.20 -9.21 -6.96
CA GLY A 165 19.32 -9.24 -7.92
C GLY A 165 19.13 -8.37 -9.17
N GLY A 166 17.91 -7.90 -9.46
CA GLY A 166 17.60 -7.05 -10.62
C GLY A 166 17.18 -5.62 -10.31
N MET A 167 17.33 -5.14 -9.07
CA MET A 167 16.85 -3.81 -8.63
C MET A 167 17.94 -2.72 -8.79
N GLY A 168 17.69 -1.68 -9.61
CA GLY A 168 18.54 -0.47 -9.72
C GLY A 168 18.86 -0.03 -11.16
N TYR A 169 19.46 1.16 -11.34
CA TYR A 169 19.84 1.71 -12.66
C TYR A 169 21.22 1.26 -13.18
N SER A 170 22.02 0.56 -12.37
CA SER A 170 23.27 -0.10 -12.78
C SER A 170 23.24 -1.58 -12.35
N ILE A 171 22.49 -2.38 -13.13
CA ILE A 171 22.25 -3.79 -12.84
C ILE A 171 23.48 -4.66 -13.15
N SER A 172 24.44 -4.19 -13.95
CA SER A 172 25.60 -5.00 -14.32
C SER A 172 26.61 -5.16 -13.17
N GLU A 173 27.09 -4.07 -12.56
CA GLU A 173 28.13 -4.16 -11.53
C GLU A 173 27.59 -4.77 -10.22
N TYR A 174 26.42 -4.31 -9.77
CA TYR A 174 25.81 -4.79 -8.52
C TYR A 174 25.39 -6.26 -8.56
N PHE A 175 25.02 -6.77 -9.74
CA PHE A 175 24.68 -8.19 -9.92
C PHE A 175 25.92 -9.08 -9.90
N ILE A 176 27.00 -8.64 -10.53
CA ILE A 176 28.28 -9.37 -10.55
C ILE A 176 28.86 -9.47 -9.15
N ASP A 177 28.79 -8.40 -8.35
CA ASP A 177 29.22 -8.41 -6.94
C ASP A 177 28.44 -9.43 -6.08
N ARG A 178 27.22 -9.78 -6.51
CA ARG A 178 26.36 -10.76 -5.84
C ARG A 178 26.41 -12.15 -6.46
N PHE A 179 27.14 -12.34 -7.57
CA PHE A 179 27.14 -13.60 -8.31
C PHE A 179 27.74 -14.76 -7.51
N GLU A 180 28.75 -14.51 -6.68
CA GLU A 180 29.27 -15.53 -5.76
C GLU A 180 28.20 -16.03 -4.79
N ALA A 181 27.40 -15.11 -4.22
CA ALA A 181 26.30 -15.47 -3.34
C ALA A 181 25.17 -16.22 -4.08
N ILE A 182 24.93 -15.91 -5.36
CA ILE A 182 23.97 -16.62 -6.23
C ILE A 182 24.46 -18.05 -6.47
N ARG A 183 25.75 -18.24 -6.76
CA ARG A 183 26.38 -19.55 -6.95
C ARG A 183 26.34 -20.38 -5.67
N ASP A 184 26.65 -19.78 -4.52
CA ASP A 184 26.62 -20.46 -3.22
C ASP A 184 25.20 -20.90 -2.80
N CYS A 185 24.17 -20.28 -3.39
CA CYS A 185 22.76 -20.64 -3.18
C CYS A 185 22.24 -21.69 -4.17
N ASP A 186 23.09 -22.23 -5.05
CA ASP A 186 22.75 -23.25 -6.06
C ASP A 186 21.54 -22.87 -6.94
N MET A 187 21.46 -21.60 -7.35
CA MET A 187 20.33 -21.11 -8.16
C MET A 187 20.31 -21.75 -9.56
N ASP A 188 19.16 -22.34 -9.91
CA ASP A 188 18.96 -23.01 -11.19
C ASP A 188 19.20 -22.04 -12.36
N GLY A 189 19.89 -22.50 -13.40
CA GLY A 189 20.28 -21.69 -14.56
C GLY A 189 21.56 -20.87 -14.39
N PHE A 190 22.01 -20.62 -13.17
CA PHE A 190 23.31 -19.97 -12.89
C PHE A 190 24.44 -20.96 -12.61
N GLN A 191 24.10 -22.24 -12.45
CA GLN A 191 25.04 -23.32 -12.16
C GLN A 191 26.04 -23.49 -13.31
N GLY A 192 27.33 -23.48 -12.97
CA GLY A 192 28.42 -23.70 -13.93
C GLY A 192 28.75 -22.52 -14.84
N LEU A 193 28.06 -21.38 -14.72
CA LEU A 193 28.40 -20.17 -15.46
C LEU A 193 29.60 -19.46 -14.83
N SER A 194 30.51 -18.95 -15.68
CA SER A 194 31.57 -18.05 -15.26
C SER A 194 31.06 -16.61 -15.09
N VAL A 195 31.83 -15.79 -14.37
CA VAL A 195 31.53 -14.35 -14.21
C VAL A 195 31.42 -13.66 -15.58
N ASP A 196 32.29 -14.00 -16.52
CA ASP A 196 32.29 -13.42 -17.86
C ASP A 196 31.06 -13.86 -18.67
N GLN A 197 30.66 -15.13 -18.60
CA GLN A 197 29.44 -15.62 -19.25
C GLN A 197 28.18 -14.92 -18.72
N VAL A 198 28.15 -14.56 -17.43
CA VAL A 198 27.04 -13.84 -16.82
C VAL A 198 27.08 -12.35 -17.15
N ARG A 199 28.27 -11.77 -17.26
CA ARG A 199 28.47 -10.38 -17.71
C ARG A 199 27.98 -10.19 -19.15
N ASP A 200 28.25 -11.16 -20.01
CA ASP A 200 27.87 -11.15 -21.42
C ASP A 200 26.39 -11.55 -21.65
N MET A 201 25.69 -11.99 -20.60
CA MET A 201 24.28 -12.37 -20.68
C MET A 201 23.37 -11.14 -20.74
N ASP A 202 22.39 -11.19 -21.65
CA ASP A 202 21.37 -10.14 -21.74
C ASP A 202 20.66 -9.95 -20.40
N GLN A 203 20.33 -8.69 -20.09
CA GLN A 203 19.68 -8.35 -18.84
C GLN A 203 18.33 -9.07 -18.67
N LYS A 204 17.57 -9.22 -19.77
CA LYS A 204 16.28 -9.90 -19.75
C LYS A 204 16.43 -11.37 -19.38
N ASP A 205 17.43 -12.05 -19.93
CA ASP A 205 17.68 -13.46 -19.66
C ASP A 205 18.08 -13.68 -18.19
N ARG A 206 18.93 -12.80 -17.64
CA ARG A 206 19.25 -12.82 -16.20
C ARG A 206 18.02 -12.65 -15.32
N LEU A 207 17.14 -11.71 -15.66
CA LEU A 207 15.89 -11.48 -14.93
C LEU A 207 14.97 -12.70 -14.98
N VAL A 208 14.84 -13.35 -16.15
CA VAL A 208 14.05 -14.57 -16.32
C VAL A 208 14.56 -15.70 -15.42
N LEU A 209 15.87 -15.93 -15.36
CA LEU A 209 16.45 -16.97 -14.49
C LEU A 209 16.18 -16.68 -13.00
N LEU A 210 16.34 -15.43 -12.59
CA LEU A 210 16.03 -15.02 -11.21
C LEU A 210 14.52 -15.19 -10.91
N ASP A 211 13.63 -14.87 -11.85
CA ASP A 211 12.17 -15.03 -11.68
C ASP A 211 11.75 -16.49 -11.55
N GLN A 212 12.35 -17.38 -12.35
CA GLN A 212 12.12 -18.82 -12.24
C GLN A 212 12.52 -19.35 -10.86
N ASN A 213 13.66 -18.91 -10.34
CA ASN A 213 14.12 -19.26 -8.99
C ASN A 213 13.17 -18.75 -7.90
N ALA A 214 12.71 -17.49 -8.01
CA ALA A 214 11.73 -16.93 -7.10
C ALA A 214 10.43 -17.74 -7.14
N LEU A 215 9.87 -17.98 -8.33
CA LEU A 215 8.62 -18.70 -8.52
C LEU A 215 8.68 -20.14 -7.99
N SER A 216 9.81 -20.84 -8.14
CA SER A 216 10.00 -22.18 -7.58
C SER A 216 9.84 -22.19 -6.06
N ILE A 217 10.54 -21.28 -5.36
CA ILE A 217 10.42 -21.13 -3.91
C ILE A 217 9.00 -20.70 -3.53
N GLU A 218 8.40 -19.80 -4.31
CA GLU A 218 7.05 -19.35 -4.02
C GLU A 218 6.02 -20.47 -4.17
N ARG A 219 6.10 -21.33 -5.19
CA ARG A 219 5.21 -22.49 -5.33
C ARG A 219 5.30 -23.43 -4.14
N GLU A 220 6.50 -23.60 -3.57
CA GLU A 220 6.68 -24.45 -2.42
C GLU A 220 6.21 -23.81 -1.12
N GLU A 221 6.59 -22.56 -0.84
CA GLU A 221 6.45 -21.97 0.49
C GLU A 221 5.19 -21.13 0.68
N CYS A 222 4.58 -20.70 -0.43
CA CYS A 222 3.43 -19.83 -0.41
C CYS A 222 2.27 -20.46 0.37
N GLY A 223 1.84 -19.78 1.43
CA GLY A 223 0.66 -20.16 2.19
C GLY A 223 0.79 -21.39 3.11
N LYS A 224 1.99 -21.96 3.30
CA LYS A 224 2.21 -23.10 4.21
C LYS A 224 1.89 -22.81 5.68
N LYS A 225 1.87 -21.54 6.09
CA LYS A 225 1.63 -21.11 7.48
C LYS A 225 0.38 -20.25 7.63
N ARG A 226 -0.55 -20.27 6.66
CA ARG A 226 -1.84 -19.54 6.77
C ARG A 226 -2.65 -19.90 8.01
N TRP A 227 -2.49 -21.12 8.51
CA TRP A 227 -3.14 -21.57 9.74
C TRP A 227 -2.73 -20.76 10.99
N LEU A 228 -1.61 -20.03 10.94
CA LEU A 228 -1.18 -19.11 12.00
C LEU A 228 -1.82 -17.71 11.89
N ARG A 229 -2.47 -17.38 10.78
CA ARG A 229 -2.97 -16.02 10.51
C ARG A 229 -4.14 -15.65 11.42
N LYS A 230 -4.01 -14.51 12.10
CA LYS A 230 -5.02 -13.94 13.01
C LYS A 230 -5.39 -12.53 12.56
N CYS A 231 -6.67 -12.17 12.64
CA CYS A 231 -7.13 -10.80 12.41
C CYS A 231 -6.69 -9.87 13.57
N ASN A 232 -6.72 -8.56 13.31
CA ASN A 232 -6.32 -7.52 14.26
C ASN A 232 -7.09 -7.64 15.58
N GLU A 233 -8.40 -7.89 15.55
CA GLU A 233 -9.19 -8.08 16.76
C GLU A 233 -8.77 -9.31 17.58
N CYS A 234 -8.47 -10.44 16.93
CA CYS A 234 -7.97 -11.62 17.65
C CYS A 234 -6.56 -11.40 18.22
N ARG A 235 -5.72 -10.65 17.51
CA ARG A 235 -4.38 -10.26 18.01
C ARG A 235 -4.50 -9.35 19.22
N PHE A 236 -5.41 -8.37 19.19
CA PHE A 236 -5.69 -7.44 20.28
C PHE A 236 -6.14 -8.17 21.55
N LYS A 237 -7.18 -9.03 21.46
CA LYS A 237 -7.73 -9.77 22.61
C LYS A 237 -6.71 -10.70 23.29
N ARG A 238 -5.64 -11.07 22.59
CA ARG A 238 -4.55 -11.92 23.11
C ARG A 238 -3.36 -11.13 23.65
N GLY A 239 -3.41 -9.80 23.56
CA GLY A 239 -2.29 -8.93 23.86
C GLY A 239 -1.11 -9.06 22.89
N ALA A 240 -1.31 -9.68 21.71
CA ALA A 240 -0.25 -9.90 20.73
C ALA A 240 0.14 -8.62 19.96
N ILE A 241 -0.75 -7.62 19.91
CA ILE A 241 -0.44 -6.30 19.35
C ILE A 241 0.58 -5.56 20.24
N TRP A 242 0.50 -5.76 21.57
CA TRP A 242 1.38 -5.12 22.54
C TRP A 242 2.78 -5.73 22.58
N GLN A 243 2.95 -6.98 22.18
CA GLN A 243 4.28 -7.60 22.11
C GLN A 243 5.09 -7.12 20.91
N GLU A 244 4.46 -6.49 19.92
CA GLU A 244 5.08 -5.83 18.77
C GLU A 244 5.13 -4.29 18.92
N SER A 245 4.67 -3.75 20.06
CA SER A 245 4.33 -2.33 20.23
C SER A 245 5.48 -1.35 20.37
N ASP A 246 6.73 -1.82 20.40
CA ASP A 246 7.87 -0.91 20.38
C ASP A 246 7.94 -0.10 19.07
N LEU A 247 7.15 -0.50 18.04
CA LEU A 247 7.20 0.10 16.70
C LEU A 247 5.90 0.81 16.24
N THR A 248 4.75 0.64 16.90
CA THR A 248 3.44 1.09 16.36
C THR A 248 2.69 2.13 17.19
N CYS A 249 3.20 2.47 18.38
CA CYS A 249 2.98 3.75 19.09
C CYS A 249 1.54 4.11 19.49
N GLY A 250 0.59 3.22 19.26
CA GLY A 250 -0.73 3.26 19.89
C GLY A 250 -0.65 3.04 21.41
N THR A 251 -1.79 3.24 22.07
CA THR A 251 -1.93 2.99 23.52
C THR A 251 -2.72 1.72 23.76
N PRO A 252 -2.60 1.04 24.93
CA PRO A 252 -3.43 -0.11 25.27
C PRO A 252 -4.94 0.05 25.00
N ARG A 253 -5.43 1.30 25.12
CA ARG A 253 -6.82 1.69 24.87
C ARG A 253 -7.12 1.92 23.38
N VAL A 254 -6.16 2.49 22.65
CA VAL A 254 -6.27 2.86 21.24
C VAL A 254 -5.09 2.25 20.46
N PRO A 255 -5.13 0.94 20.16
CA PRO A 255 -4.08 0.28 19.38
C PRO A 255 -4.04 0.84 17.97
N ILE A 256 -2.82 1.10 17.49
CA ILE A 256 -2.54 1.48 16.10
C ILE A 256 -1.70 0.37 15.49
N VAL A 257 -2.11 -0.15 14.32
CA VAL A 257 -1.40 -1.20 13.59
C VAL A 257 -1.20 -0.83 12.13
N PRO A 258 -0.07 -1.23 11.51
CA PRO A 258 0.11 -1.10 10.08
C PRO A 258 -1.01 -1.83 9.33
N CYS A 259 -1.46 -1.24 8.23
CA CYS A 259 -2.45 -1.85 7.35
C CYS A 259 -1.83 -2.11 5.99
N ARG A 260 -1.98 -1.17 5.05
CA ARG A 260 -1.60 -1.31 3.65
C ARG A 260 -0.81 -0.10 3.20
N GLN A 261 -0.10 -0.22 2.09
CA GLN A 261 0.54 0.93 1.46
C GLN A 261 -0.25 1.32 0.22
N LEU A 262 -0.59 2.59 0.09
CA LEU A 262 -1.35 3.15 -1.03
C LEU A 262 -0.61 4.35 -1.63
N GLU A 263 -0.97 4.65 -2.85
CA GLU A 263 -0.49 5.75 -3.64
C GLU A 263 -1.58 6.81 -3.63
N PHE A 264 -1.20 8.04 -3.33
CA PHE A 264 -2.10 9.18 -3.32
C PHE A 264 -1.47 10.31 -4.14
N ALA A 265 -2.31 11.08 -4.85
CA ALA A 265 -1.83 12.24 -5.61
C ALA A 265 -1.58 13.46 -4.71
N SER A 266 -2.19 13.51 -3.53
CA SER A 266 -2.07 14.60 -2.56
C SER A 266 -2.28 14.13 -1.12
N HIS A 267 -1.90 14.97 -0.15
CA HIS A 267 -2.22 14.77 1.26
C HIS A 267 -3.74 14.76 1.52
N VAL A 268 -4.47 15.61 0.78
CA VAL A 268 -5.92 15.70 0.83
C VAL A 268 -6.53 14.35 0.45
N ASP A 269 -6.03 13.70 -0.60
CA ASP A 269 -6.55 12.38 -1.04
C ASP A 269 -6.32 11.26 -0.02
N ARG A 270 -5.23 11.36 0.75
CA ARG A 270 -4.92 10.38 1.81
C ARG A 270 -5.96 10.44 2.93
N TYR A 271 -6.27 11.64 3.42
CA TYR A 271 -7.10 11.83 4.61
C TYR A 271 -8.58 12.02 4.30
N PHE A 272 -8.88 12.60 3.14
CA PHE A 272 -10.22 12.95 2.67
C PHE A 272 -10.48 12.35 1.28
N PRO A 273 -10.37 11.02 1.09
CA PRO A 273 -10.64 10.42 -0.22
C PRO A 273 -12.06 10.76 -0.69
N ARG A 274 -12.16 11.20 -1.95
CA ARG A 274 -13.44 11.43 -2.64
C ARG A 274 -14.36 12.44 -1.93
N PHE A 275 -13.83 13.29 -1.04
CA PHE A 275 -14.64 14.29 -0.33
C PHE A 275 -15.36 15.26 -1.28
N SER A 276 -14.73 15.57 -2.43
CA SER A 276 -15.30 16.41 -3.47
C SER A 276 -16.58 15.85 -4.11
N GLU A 277 -16.88 14.56 -3.91
CA GLU A 277 -18.17 13.99 -4.35
C GLU A 277 -19.35 14.59 -3.57
N PHE A 278 -19.10 15.06 -2.35
CA PHE A 278 -20.07 15.70 -1.46
C PHE A 278 -20.09 17.23 -1.60
N LEU A 279 -19.22 17.81 -2.42
CA LEU A 279 -19.14 19.24 -2.72
C LEU A 279 -19.68 19.54 -4.11
N ASP A 280 -20.10 20.76 -4.38
CA ASP A 280 -20.50 21.20 -5.73
C ASP A 280 -19.26 21.28 -6.65
N ASN A 281 -18.13 21.76 -6.12
CA ASN A 281 -16.89 21.87 -6.86
C ASN A 281 -16.19 20.50 -6.99
N LYS A 282 -16.33 19.88 -8.16
CA LYS A 282 -15.78 18.55 -8.45
C LYS A 282 -14.29 18.62 -8.81
N ARG A 283 -13.57 17.60 -8.37
CA ARG A 283 -12.15 17.40 -8.69
C ARG A 283 -11.95 17.26 -10.21
N PRO A 284 -10.87 17.83 -10.78
CA PRO A 284 -10.43 17.52 -12.13
C PRO A 284 -10.23 16.02 -12.36
N ALA A 285 -10.50 15.54 -13.58
CA ALA A 285 -10.54 14.11 -13.91
C ALA A 285 -9.16 13.41 -13.91
N TYR A 286 -8.07 14.18 -13.82
CA TYR A 286 -6.71 13.68 -13.79
C TYR A 286 -6.07 13.92 -12.42
N ASN A 287 -4.96 13.24 -12.17
CA ASN A 287 -4.13 13.49 -11.00
C ASN A 287 -3.20 14.68 -11.25
N THR A 288 -2.86 15.40 -10.18
CA THR A 288 -1.83 16.45 -10.25
C THR A 288 -0.54 15.85 -10.80
N PRO A 289 0.11 16.49 -11.79
CA PRO A 289 1.42 16.07 -12.25
C PRO A 289 2.38 15.95 -11.07
N ARG A 290 3.07 14.81 -10.95
CA ARG A 290 4.08 14.60 -9.91
C ARG A 290 5.38 15.21 -10.40
N GLY A 291 5.82 16.30 -9.78
CA GLY A 291 7.15 16.84 -10.05
C GLY A 291 8.23 15.87 -9.57
N LEU A 292 9.16 15.50 -10.46
CA LEU A 292 10.43 14.87 -10.09
C LEU A 292 11.36 15.95 -9.52
N ILE A 293 11.22 16.23 -8.23
CA ILE A 293 12.23 17.01 -7.51
C ILE A 293 13.16 15.98 -6.86
N TYR A 294 14.46 16.18 -7.01
CA TYR A 294 15.59 15.28 -6.72
C TYR A 294 15.82 15.00 -5.20
N ARG A 295 14.70 14.83 -4.47
CA ARG A 295 14.39 14.36 -3.10
C ARG A 295 14.66 15.27 -1.89
N GLU A 296 13.57 15.51 -1.14
CA GLU A 296 13.60 15.30 0.33
C GLU A 296 12.36 14.58 0.90
N ASP A 297 11.26 14.35 0.15
CA ASP A 297 10.11 13.50 0.60
C ASP A 297 9.53 12.56 -0.50
N ALA A 298 10.38 11.92 -1.30
CA ALA A 298 10.12 10.80 -2.24
C ALA A 298 8.65 10.53 -2.70
N CYS A 299 8.10 11.39 -3.56
CA CYS A 299 6.74 11.35 -4.14
C CYS A 299 6.35 10.09 -4.98
N GLU A 300 7.23 9.08 -5.06
CA GLU A 300 7.00 7.80 -5.75
C GLU A 300 6.78 6.65 -4.76
N GLN A 301 6.80 6.91 -3.45
CA GLN A 301 6.70 5.87 -2.44
C GLN A 301 5.26 5.71 -1.94
N LEU A 302 4.89 4.47 -1.65
CA LEU A 302 3.56 4.14 -1.16
C LEU A 302 3.41 4.67 0.29
N TRP A 303 2.35 5.42 0.53
CA TRP A 303 1.92 5.92 1.83
C TRP A 303 1.50 4.76 2.72
N SER A 304 2.05 4.72 3.93
CA SER A 304 1.62 3.73 4.92
C SER A 304 0.28 4.13 5.54
N MET A 305 -0.71 3.26 5.41
CA MET A 305 -2.03 3.39 6.03
C MET A 305 -2.06 2.60 7.34
N TRP A 306 -2.77 3.16 8.32
CA TRP A 306 -2.83 2.65 9.68
C TRP A 306 -4.27 2.36 10.09
N MET A 307 -4.47 1.27 10.82
CA MET A 307 -5.76 0.89 11.39
C MET A 307 -5.74 1.08 12.90
N VAL A 308 -6.83 1.58 13.43
CA VAL A 308 -7.02 1.95 14.83
C VAL A 308 -8.30 1.33 15.34
N ARG A 309 -8.25 0.71 16.52
CA ARG A 309 -9.47 0.21 17.18
C ARG A 309 -10.09 1.34 18.00
N CYS A 310 -11.33 1.67 17.72
CA CYS A 310 -12.06 2.68 18.49
C CYS A 310 -12.27 2.19 19.93
N PRO A 311 -11.93 2.98 20.95
CA PRO A 311 -12.13 2.58 22.35
C PRO A 311 -13.60 2.59 22.76
N THR A 312 -14.46 3.30 22.02
CA THR A 312 -15.89 3.44 22.33
C THR A 312 -16.72 2.34 21.67
N CYS A 313 -16.64 2.20 20.34
CA CYS A 313 -17.44 1.22 19.60
C CYS A 313 -16.72 -0.09 19.27
N GLU A 314 -15.44 -0.22 19.63
CA GLU A 314 -14.61 -1.42 19.40
C GLU A 314 -14.34 -1.80 17.93
N HIS A 315 -14.76 -0.97 16.98
CA HIS A 315 -14.53 -1.21 15.56
C HIS A 315 -13.13 -0.78 15.13
N TRP A 316 -12.54 -1.55 14.22
CA TRP A 316 -11.28 -1.19 13.57
C TRP A 316 -11.56 -0.30 12.37
N GLN A 317 -10.99 0.89 12.37
CA GLN A 317 -11.12 1.86 11.27
C GLN A 317 -9.75 2.43 10.90
N GLU A 318 -9.65 3.07 9.75
CA GLU A 318 -8.42 3.77 9.41
C GLU A 318 -8.21 4.95 10.35
N MET A 319 -6.95 5.22 10.65
CA MET A 319 -6.54 6.30 11.55
C MET A 319 -7.15 7.66 11.17
N ARG A 320 -7.41 7.91 9.89
CA ARG A 320 -8.08 9.14 9.44
C ARG A 320 -9.48 9.36 10.04
N ALA A 321 -10.19 8.30 10.44
CA ALA A 321 -11.49 8.42 11.11
C ALA A 321 -11.38 8.96 12.56
N PHE A 322 -10.17 9.04 13.10
CA PHE A 322 -9.89 9.50 14.45
C PHE A 322 -9.43 10.94 14.48
N ARG A 323 -9.36 11.60 13.31
CA ARG A 323 -8.79 12.95 13.17
C ARG A 323 -7.39 12.96 13.78
N ILE A 324 -6.57 11.98 13.37
CA ILE A 324 -5.16 11.83 13.74
C ILE A 324 -4.36 11.48 12.47
N GLY A 325 -3.14 12.00 12.33
CA GLY A 325 -2.22 11.71 11.24
C GLY A 325 -1.08 12.72 11.18
N GLY A 326 -0.30 12.70 10.12
CA GLY A 326 0.68 13.73 9.81
C GLY A 326 0.94 13.86 8.32
N ILE A 327 1.66 14.90 7.92
CA ILE A 327 1.85 15.24 6.50
C ILE A 327 2.84 14.30 5.80
N TYR A 328 3.81 13.72 6.51
CA TYR A 328 4.83 12.90 5.86
C TYR A 328 4.32 11.53 5.35
N GLN A 329 4.89 11.03 4.24
CA GLN A 329 4.47 9.77 3.61
C GLN A 329 4.84 8.51 4.38
N HIS A 330 5.99 8.55 5.04
CA HIS A 330 6.37 7.54 6.02
C HIS A 330 6.06 8.01 7.41
N TRP A 331 5.18 9.01 7.57
CA TRP A 331 4.67 9.36 8.87
C TRP A 331 4.14 8.08 9.49
N LYS A 332 4.75 7.74 10.62
CA LYS A 332 4.26 6.72 11.52
C LYS A 332 3.88 7.48 12.78
N PRO A 333 2.86 7.04 13.50
CA PRO A 333 2.80 7.39 14.89
C PRO A 333 4.08 6.79 15.48
N GLU A 334 5.08 7.61 15.82
CA GLU A 334 6.32 7.17 16.46
C GLU A 334 6.28 7.59 17.93
N ARG A 335 6.53 6.64 18.84
CA ARG A 335 7.15 6.91 20.12
C ARG A 335 8.62 6.98 19.80
N MET A 336 9.03 8.12 19.31
CA MET A 336 10.44 8.43 19.39
C MET A 336 10.83 8.46 20.87
N GLY A 337 12.08 8.14 21.16
CA GLY A 337 12.58 8.07 22.54
C GLY A 337 12.44 9.39 23.30
N VAL A 338 13.02 9.45 24.48
CA VAL A 338 13.07 10.70 25.27
C VAL A 338 13.71 11.81 24.42
N GLY A 339 12.90 12.73 23.87
CA GLY A 339 13.36 13.93 23.16
C GLY A 339 12.84 14.20 21.74
N ASP A 340 12.13 13.27 21.10
CA ASP A 340 11.50 13.51 19.79
C ASP A 340 9.98 13.34 19.93
N GLU A 341 9.23 14.38 19.59
CA GLU A 341 7.78 14.40 19.67
C GLU A 341 7.23 14.37 18.25
N GLY A 342 6.52 13.29 17.89
CA GLY A 342 5.83 13.23 16.60
C GLY A 342 4.73 14.29 16.56
N THR A 343 4.78 15.18 15.58
CA THR A 343 3.72 16.16 15.35
C THR A 343 2.63 15.57 14.45
N ASN A 344 1.42 16.07 14.64
CA ASN A 344 0.29 15.77 13.78
C ASN A 344 0.32 16.66 12.49
N TRP A 345 -0.80 16.86 11.82
CA TRP A 345 -0.88 17.71 10.62
C TRP A 345 -0.94 19.22 10.91
N ASP A 346 -1.19 19.62 12.15
CA ASP A 346 -1.25 21.02 12.60
C ASP A 346 -0.03 21.41 13.47
N ASP A 347 1.04 20.62 13.36
CA ASP A 347 2.30 20.76 14.10
C ASP A 347 2.16 20.62 15.63
N GLU A 348 1.03 20.09 16.12
CA GLU A 348 0.86 19.75 17.53
C GLU A 348 1.49 18.39 17.88
N THR A 349 2.20 18.35 19.01
CA THR A 349 2.72 17.11 19.59
C THR A 349 1.59 16.12 19.89
N ILE A 350 1.68 14.92 19.33
CA ILE A 350 0.74 13.84 19.63
C ILE A 350 1.05 13.23 21.00
N THR A 351 0.24 13.58 21.99
CA THR A 351 0.38 13.05 23.34
C THR A 351 -0.37 11.72 23.52
N ARG A 352 0.07 10.93 24.50
CA ARG A 352 -0.67 9.73 24.93
C ARG A 352 -2.10 10.05 25.38
N HIS A 353 -2.32 11.23 25.95
CA HIS A 353 -3.64 11.70 26.38
C HIS A 353 -4.57 11.85 25.18
N MET A 354 -4.15 12.62 24.18
CA MET A 354 -4.90 12.81 22.92
C MET A 354 -5.25 11.46 22.27
N LEU A 355 -4.29 10.54 22.18
CA LEU A 355 -4.54 9.21 21.63
C LEU A 355 -5.57 8.41 22.43
N ASN A 356 -5.60 8.53 23.77
CA ASN A 356 -6.56 7.80 24.60
C ASN A 356 -8.00 8.34 24.50
N GLU A 357 -8.14 9.62 24.18
CA GLU A 357 -9.43 10.30 23.98
C GLU A 357 -9.94 10.17 22.54
N ALA A 358 -9.06 9.82 21.60
CA ALA A 358 -9.41 9.64 20.21
C ALA A 358 -10.49 8.56 20.02
N CYS A 359 -11.51 8.92 19.24
CA CYS A 359 -12.60 8.04 18.84
C CYS A 359 -12.95 8.26 17.36
N CYS A 360 -13.60 7.28 16.74
CA CYS A 360 -14.01 7.38 15.34
C CYS A 360 -15.04 8.50 15.12
N ASN A 361 -15.26 8.90 13.85
CA ASN A 361 -16.18 9.98 13.49
C ASN A 361 -17.59 9.78 14.07
N SER A 362 -18.18 8.58 14.01
CA SER A 362 -19.51 8.32 14.58
C SER A 362 -19.54 8.48 16.09
N CYS A 363 -18.59 7.92 16.82
CA CYS A 363 -18.54 8.05 18.28
C CYS A 363 -18.28 9.50 18.70
N PHE A 364 -17.49 10.25 17.91
CA PHE A 364 -17.27 11.67 18.14
C PHE A 364 -18.54 12.49 17.92
N ALA A 365 -19.26 12.24 16.81
CA ALA A 365 -20.52 12.92 16.51
C ALA A 365 -21.62 12.58 17.54
N GLU A 366 -21.67 11.34 18.03
CA GLU A 366 -22.60 10.93 19.08
C GLU A 366 -22.32 11.65 20.41
N SER A 367 -21.04 11.87 20.73
CA SER A 367 -20.63 12.49 22.00
C SER A 367 -20.66 14.03 21.97
N ASN A 368 -20.30 14.65 20.85
CA ASN A 368 -20.10 16.10 20.73
C ASN A 368 -21.08 16.79 19.76
N GLY A 369 -21.87 16.01 19.02
CA GLY A 369 -22.77 16.52 17.99
C GLY A 369 -22.12 16.62 16.60
N ARG A 370 -22.98 16.63 15.57
CA ARG A 370 -22.58 16.72 14.16
C ARG A 370 -21.87 18.04 13.82
N GLN A 371 -22.34 19.15 14.41
CA GLN A 371 -21.76 20.47 14.18
C GLN A 371 -20.27 20.52 14.59
N GLU A 372 -19.94 19.93 15.73
CA GLU A 372 -18.57 19.90 16.25
C GLU A 372 -17.67 18.98 15.41
N LEU A 373 -18.22 17.85 14.91
CA LEU A 373 -17.51 17.02 13.94
C LEU A 373 -17.22 17.81 12.66
N GLY A 374 -18.20 18.55 12.15
CA GLY A 374 -18.05 19.39 10.95
C GLY A 374 -16.96 20.44 11.13
N ARG A 375 -16.91 21.11 12.30
CA ARG A 375 -15.86 22.08 12.64
C ARG A 375 -14.48 21.43 12.62
N ALA A 376 -14.29 20.34 13.34
CA ALA A 376 -12.99 19.65 13.44
C ALA A 376 -12.51 19.11 12.08
N LEU A 377 -13.41 18.56 11.26
CA LEU A 377 -13.07 18.10 9.91
C LEU A 377 -12.73 19.24 8.97
N SER A 378 -13.42 20.38 9.08
CA SER A 378 -13.16 21.57 8.27
C SER A 378 -11.79 22.16 8.59
N GLU A 379 -11.47 22.34 9.87
CA GLU A 379 -10.15 22.82 10.32
C GLU A 379 -9.01 21.94 9.79
N TRP A 380 -9.19 20.62 9.88
CA TRP A 380 -8.23 19.67 9.35
C TRP A 380 -8.09 19.76 7.83
N LEU A 381 -9.21 19.72 7.09
CA LEU A 381 -9.18 19.74 5.63
C LEU A 381 -8.63 21.07 5.10
N LEU A 382 -8.99 22.21 5.70
CA LEU A 382 -8.49 23.53 5.31
C LEU A 382 -6.97 23.62 5.50
N THR A 383 -6.44 23.03 6.58
CA THR A 383 -4.99 22.92 6.81
C THR A 383 -4.32 22.12 5.70
N LEU A 384 -4.87 20.95 5.36
CA LEU A 384 -4.33 20.11 4.27
C LEU A 384 -4.43 20.79 2.89
N ILE A 385 -5.53 21.49 2.62
CA ILE A 385 -5.70 22.29 1.39
C ILE A 385 -4.63 23.38 1.32
N GLN A 386 -4.36 24.09 2.41
CA GLN A 386 -3.33 25.12 2.44
C GLN A 386 -1.95 24.54 2.11
N TRP A 387 -1.58 23.40 2.71
CA TRP A 387 -0.34 22.69 2.39
C TRP A 387 -0.27 22.28 0.92
N GLU A 388 -1.35 21.73 0.38
CA GLU A 388 -1.41 21.31 -1.01
C GLU A 388 -1.34 22.51 -1.98
N MET A 389 -2.00 23.63 -1.66
CA MET A 389 -1.91 24.86 -2.43
C MET A 389 -0.48 25.40 -2.47
N ARG A 390 0.26 25.38 -1.35
CA ARG A 390 1.69 25.75 -1.32
C ARG A 390 2.52 24.85 -2.24
N ARG A 391 2.30 23.53 -2.19
CA ARG A 391 2.96 22.57 -3.09
C ARG A 391 2.68 22.89 -4.56
N LEU A 392 1.43 23.16 -4.91
CA LEU A 392 1.02 23.52 -6.27
C LEU A 392 1.65 24.85 -6.71
N THR A 393 1.69 25.86 -5.84
CA THR A 393 2.37 27.14 -6.10
C THR A 393 3.85 26.95 -6.41
N MET A 394 4.56 26.13 -5.62
CA MET A 394 5.96 25.78 -5.89
C MET A 394 6.13 25.10 -7.26
N LEU A 395 5.27 24.14 -7.59
CA LEU A 395 5.36 23.43 -8.88
C LEU A 395 5.10 24.38 -10.06
N LEU A 396 4.10 25.25 -9.95
CA LEU A 396 3.77 26.26 -10.95
C LEU A 396 4.91 27.26 -11.17
N SER A 397 5.67 27.61 -10.13
CA SER A 397 6.81 28.54 -10.25
C SER A 397 8.09 27.86 -10.78
N SER A 398 8.30 26.59 -10.45
CA SER A 398 9.57 25.87 -10.68
C SER A 398 10.04 25.80 -12.15
N GLY A 399 9.11 25.78 -13.12
CA GLY A 399 9.45 25.69 -14.53
C GLY A 399 10.11 26.94 -15.10
N PHE A 400 9.80 28.12 -14.55
CA PHE A 400 10.27 29.40 -15.11
C PHE A 400 11.79 29.63 -14.91
N PRO A 401 12.36 29.43 -13.71
CA PRO A 401 13.82 29.53 -13.52
C PRO A 401 14.59 28.46 -14.30
N HIS A 402 14.06 27.23 -14.37
CA HIS A 402 14.69 26.13 -15.11
C HIS A 402 14.78 26.46 -16.61
N LEU A 403 13.70 26.96 -17.17
CA LEU A 403 13.68 27.46 -18.55
C LEU A 403 14.67 28.61 -18.75
N GLY A 404 14.76 29.54 -17.79
CA GLY A 404 15.73 30.64 -17.84
C GLY A 404 17.20 30.18 -17.84
N TYR A 405 17.51 29.07 -17.18
CA TYR A 405 18.83 28.43 -17.24
C TYR A 405 19.09 27.84 -18.63
N LYS A 406 18.16 27.02 -19.14
CA LYS A 406 18.29 26.38 -20.46
C LYS A 406 18.42 27.39 -21.61
N ILE A 407 17.61 28.44 -21.61
CA ILE A 407 17.69 29.52 -22.62
C ILE A 407 19.07 30.18 -22.61
N ARG A 408 19.63 30.43 -21.42
CA ARG A 408 20.92 31.14 -21.28
C ARG A 408 22.09 30.32 -21.82
N GLU A 409 22.06 29.00 -21.61
CA GLU A 409 23.14 28.11 -22.05
C GLU A 409 23.08 27.81 -23.54
N HIS A 410 21.88 27.78 -24.12
CA HIS A 410 21.67 27.14 -25.40
C HIS A 410 21.12 28.03 -26.51
N LEU A 411 20.47 29.15 -26.18
CA LEU A 411 19.88 30.03 -27.18
C LEU A 411 20.69 31.31 -27.39
N PRO A 412 20.58 31.96 -28.56
CA PRO A 412 21.18 33.25 -28.81
C PRO A 412 20.85 34.27 -27.71
N LYS A 413 21.85 35.09 -27.35
CA LYS A 413 21.78 36.06 -26.24
C LYS A 413 20.52 36.94 -26.26
N ARG A 414 19.97 37.28 -27.44
CA ARG A 414 18.75 38.08 -27.58
C ARG A 414 17.55 37.47 -26.84
N TYR A 415 17.35 36.15 -26.98
CA TYR A 415 16.24 35.43 -26.35
C TYR A 415 16.44 35.30 -24.84
N ALA A 416 17.68 35.10 -24.39
CA ALA A 416 18.02 35.11 -22.97
C ALA A 416 17.76 36.47 -22.30
N VAL A 417 18.05 37.58 -23.00
CA VAL A 417 17.80 38.94 -22.51
C VAL A 417 16.29 39.22 -22.47
N GLU A 418 15.57 38.86 -23.53
CA GLU A 418 14.12 39.02 -23.61
C GLU A 418 13.40 38.24 -22.50
N TRP A 419 13.70 36.94 -22.36
CA TRP A 419 13.13 36.11 -21.31
C TRP A 419 13.45 36.61 -19.91
N LYS A 420 14.70 37.03 -19.68
CA LYS A 420 15.09 37.67 -18.40
C LYS A 420 14.26 38.92 -18.12
N GLY A 421 14.00 39.74 -19.14
CA GLY A 421 13.14 40.92 -19.03
C GLY A 421 11.68 40.57 -18.69
N ILE A 422 11.17 39.48 -19.24
CA ILE A 422 9.83 38.94 -18.91
C ILE A 422 9.80 38.46 -17.45
N LEU A 423 10.77 37.66 -17.03
CA LEU A 423 10.85 37.15 -15.66
C LEU A 423 11.00 38.26 -14.63
N SER A 424 11.81 39.29 -14.89
CA SER A 424 11.95 40.46 -13.99
C SER A 424 10.65 41.25 -13.76
N LYS A 425 9.64 41.03 -14.61
CA LYS A 425 8.29 41.63 -14.48
C LYS A 425 7.28 40.64 -13.90
N THR A 426 7.75 39.60 -13.21
CA THR A 426 6.93 38.52 -12.68
C THR A 426 7.20 38.38 -11.17
N PRO A 427 6.73 39.35 -10.36
CA PRO A 427 7.13 39.50 -8.96
C PRO A 427 6.75 38.31 -8.08
N CYS A 428 5.77 37.49 -8.48
CA CYS A 428 5.40 36.27 -7.76
C CYS A 428 6.49 35.18 -7.81
N LEU A 429 7.41 35.22 -8.78
CA LEU A 429 8.54 34.29 -8.86
C LEU A 429 9.70 34.67 -7.92
N ASP A 430 9.76 35.93 -7.48
CA ASP A 430 10.79 36.43 -6.54
C ASP A 430 10.35 36.32 -5.07
N LYS A 431 9.16 35.76 -4.82
CA LYS A 431 8.63 35.56 -3.48
C LYS A 431 9.28 34.35 -2.81
N ASP A 432 9.21 34.34 -1.47
CA ASP A 432 9.71 33.22 -0.69
C ASP A 432 8.92 31.93 -0.97
N TYR A 433 9.49 30.82 -0.50
CA TYR A 433 8.90 29.49 -0.64
C TYR A 433 7.52 29.34 0.02
N TYR A 434 7.20 30.21 0.99
CA TYR A 434 5.96 30.14 1.77
C TYR A 434 4.83 30.98 1.17
N TYR A 435 5.13 31.80 0.15
CA TYR A 435 4.16 32.64 -0.52
C TYR A 435 3.14 31.79 -1.27
N MET A 436 1.86 32.01 -0.95
CA MET A 436 0.74 31.39 -1.65
C MET A 436 0.29 32.32 -2.77
N PHE A 437 0.19 31.77 -3.98
CA PHE A 437 -0.27 32.55 -5.13
C PHE A 437 -1.70 33.04 -4.97
N THR A 438 -1.99 34.17 -5.59
CA THR A 438 -3.32 34.71 -5.79
C THR A 438 -3.82 34.38 -7.20
N HIS A 439 -5.11 34.57 -7.47
CA HIS A 439 -5.67 34.47 -8.83
C HIS A 439 -4.93 35.37 -9.84
N ASN A 440 -4.47 36.54 -9.41
CA ASN A 440 -3.69 37.45 -10.25
C ASN A 440 -2.30 36.88 -10.57
N ASP A 441 -1.67 36.20 -9.63
CA ASP A 441 -0.37 35.55 -9.87
C ASP A 441 -0.51 34.40 -10.86
N ILE A 442 -1.57 33.58 -10.72
CA ILE A 442 -1.87 32.50 -11.67
C ILE A 442 -2.12 33.06 -13.08
N ALA A 443 -2.94 34.10 -13.19
CA ALA A 443 -3.20 34.77 -14.47
C ALA A 443 -1.91 35.35 -15.09
N LEU A 444 -1.02 35.90 -14.25
CA LEU A 444 0.28 36.40 -14.69
C LEU A 444 1.19 35.28 -15.20
N LEU A 445 1.25 34.14 -14.51
CA LEU A 445 2.04 32.99 -14.95
C LEU A 445 1.52 32.42 -16.26
N ARG A 446 0.20 32.35 -16.45
CA ARG A 446 -0.42 31.98 -17.72
C ARG A 446 0.02 32.90 -18.85
N LEU A 447 -0.06 34.21 -18.63
CA LEU A 447 0.44 35.20 -19.59
C LEU A 447 1.93 34.97 -19.91
N ARG A 448 2.77 34.65 -18.92
CA ARG A 448 4.19 34.37 -19.15
C ARG A 448 4.43 33.11 -19.97
N ARG A 449 3.61 32.07 -19.80
CA ARG A 449 3.67 30.86 -20.63
C ARG A 449 3.24 31.15 -22.07
N ASP A 450 2.23 31.99 -22.29
CA ASP A 450 1.82 32.39 -23.65
C ASP A 450 2.89 33.24 -24.34
N GLN A 451 3.57 34.10 -23.59
CA GLN A 451 4.75 34.82 -24.08
C GLN A 451 5.90 33.87 -24.43
N TRP A 452 6.16 32.85 -23.61
CA TRP A 452 7.12 31.79 -23.95
C TRP A 452 6.72 31.06 -25.23
N LYS A 453 5.46 30.60 -25.36
CA LYS A 453 4.95 29.92 -26.58
C LYS A 453 5.26 30.76 -27.83
N THR A 454 4.96 32.06 -27.77
CA THR A 454 5.21 32.99 -28.89
C THR A 454 6.71 33.13 -29.20
N MET A 455 7.53 33.29 -28.17
CA MET A 455 8.99 33.40 -28.31
C MET A 455 9.62 32.10 -28.81
N TRP A 456 9.11 30.94 -28.38
CA TRP A 456 9.58 29.63 -28.80
C TRP A 456 9.30 29.37 -30.29
N GLU A 457 8.13 29.75 -30.78
CA GLU A 457 7.84 29.73 -32.22
C GLU A 457 8.80 30.61 -33.03
N ASP A 458 9.23 31.75 -32.47
CA ASP A 458 10.24 32.59 -33.10
C ASP A 458 11.64 31.96 -33.07
N VAL A 459 12.01 31.30 -31.98
CA VAL A 459 13.27 30.55 -31.87
C VAL A 459 13.33 29.46 -32.93
N LYS A 460 12.27 28.64 -33.06
CA LYS A 460 12.19 27.56 -34.05
C LYS A 460 12.37 28.08 -35.49
N ARG A 461 11.77 29.22 -35.83
CA ARG A 461 11.91 29.82 -37.17
C ARG A 461 13.32 30.34 -37.47
N ASN A 462 14.05 30.82 -36.47
CA ASN A 462 15.26 31.61 -36.67
C ASN A 462 16.57 30.91 -36.31
N VAL A 463 16.53 29.85 -35.49
CA VAL A 463 17.74 29.15 -34.99
C VAL A 463 18.01 27.86 -35.76
N GLY A 464 16.99 27.27 -36.40
CA GLY A 464 17.09 26.02 -37.16
C GLY A 464 17.04 24.76 -36.26
N ASP A 465 17.28 23.60 -36.85
CA ASP A 465 17.17 22.29 -36.17
C ASP A 465 18.47 21.88 -35.47
N GLY A 466 18.35 21.11 -34.38
CA GLY A 466 19.45 20.51 -33.66
C GLY A 466 19.01 19.87 -32.34
N GLN A 467 19.82 18.97 -31.79
CA GLN A 467 19.48 18.18 -30.59
C GLN A 467 19.01 19.01 -29.39
N ILE A 468 19.57 20.22 -29.21
CA ILE A 468 19.18 21.10 -28.10
C ILE A 468 17.81 21.76 -28.33
N ILE A 469 17.45 22.03 -29.59
CA ILE A 469 16.12 22.53 -29.94
C ILE A 469 15.08 21.43 -29.74
N GLU A 470 15.41 20.19 -30.12
CA GLU A 470 14.56 19.01 -29.86
C GLU A 470 14.34 18.79 -28.36
N ASP A 471 15.39 18.85 -27.54
CA ASP A 471 15.29 18.72 -26.07
C ASP A 471 14.40 19.81 -25.44
N LEU A 472 14.53 21.05 -25.92
CA LEU A 472 13.72 22.18 -25.45
C LEU A 472 12.27 22.12 -25.95
N ASP A 473 12.04 21.56 -27.15
CA ASP A 473 10.71 21.36 -27.71
C ASP A 473 9.97 20.29 -26.88
N LEU A 474 10.60 19.14 -26.65
CA LEU A 474 10.08 18.09 -25.77
C LEU A 474 9.77 18.61 -24.37
N TRP A 475 10.70 19.37 -23.77
CA TRP A 475 10.47 19.97 -22.47
C TRP A 475 9.27 20.94 -22.49
N THR A 476 9.13 21.74 -23.55
CA THR A 476 8.03 22.71 -23.70
C THR A 476 6.68 22.00 -23.90
N GLU A 477 6.65 20.94 -24.71
CA GLU A 477 5.49 20.07 -24.94
C GLU A 477 5.02 19.37 -23.67
N GLU A 478 5.91 19.03 -22.75
CA GLU A 478 5.56 18.46 -21.44
C GLU A 478 5.18 19.52 -20.40
N TRP A 479 5.94 20.61 -20.32
CA TRP A 479 5.80 21.63 -19.28
C TRP A 479 4.50 22.42 -19.39
N ILE A 480 4.10 22.80 -20.60
CA ILE A 480 2.89 23.63 -20.81
C ILE A 480 1.63 22.89 -20.35
N PRO A 481 1.31 21.68 -20.85
CA PRO A 481 0.12 20.95 -20.42
C PRO A 481 0.18 20.59 -18.93
N SER A 482 1.37 20.29 -18.40
CA SER A 482 1.55 20.04 -16.96
C SER A 482 1.22 21.28 -16.13
N SER A 483 1.65 22.46 -16.57
CA SER A 483 1.34 23.73 -15.90
C SER A 483 -0.16 24.04 -15.93
N GLU A 484 -0.81 23.85 -17.08
CA GLU A 484 -2.27 24.03 -17.22
C GLU A 484 -3.04 23.10 -16.26
N ARG A 485 -2.62 21.83 -16.15
CA ARG A 485 -3.19 20.89 -15.19
C ARG A 485 -3.00 21.30 -13.72
N LEU A 486 -1.83 21.85 -13.39
CA LEU A 486 -1.55 22.36 -12.05
C LEU A 486 -2.41 23.59 -11.72
N GLU A 487 -2.67 24.48 -12.68
CA GLU A 487 -3.54 25.64 -12.48
C GLU A 487 -4.99 25.25 -12.22
N GLU A 488 -5.51 24.28 -12.98
CA GLU A 488 -6.87 23.75 -12.76
C GLU A 488 -7.00 23.14 -11.36
N HIS A 489 -6.01 22.36 -10.90
CA HIS A 489 -6.02 21.83 -9.54
C HIS A 489 -5.88 22.92 -8.47
N TRP A 490 -5.06 23.95 -8.71
CA TRP A 490 -4.92 25.07 -7.78
C TRP A 490 -6.24 25.82 -7.64
N THR A 491 -6.92 26.06 -8.76
CA THR A 491 -8.23 26.72 -8.81
C THR A 491 -9.27 25.91 -8.05
N TRP A 492 -9.37 24.62 -8.35
CA TRP A 492 -10.27 23.68 -7.66
C TRP A 492 -10.03 23.64 -6.15
N MET A 493 -8.77 23.58 -5.69
CA MET A 493 -8.46 23.58 -4.26
C MET A 493 -8.91 24.88 -3.57
N ASN A 494 -8.74 26.03 -4.23
CA ASN A 494 -9.21 27.30 -3.70
C ASN A 494 -10.74 27.38 -3.65
N GLU A 495 -11.44 26.83 -4.65
CA GLU A 495 -12.91 26.74 -4.66
C GLU A 495 -13.44 25.81 -3.56
N CYS A 496 -12.82 24.63 -3.38
CA CYS A 496 -13.14 23.74 -2.27
C CYS A 496 -12.95 24.42 -0.92
N ARG A 497 -11.88 25.21 -0.75
CA ARG A 497 -11.62 25.96 0.48
C ARG A 497 -12.80 26.87 0.86
N ILE A 498 -13.29 27.65 -0.12
CA ILE A 498 -14.44 28.56 0.07
C ILE A 498 -15.71 27.75 0.38
N GLU A 499 -15.98 26.68 -0.38
CA GLU A 499 -17.18 25.89 -0.18
C GLU A 499 -17.22 25.18 1.18
N ILE A 500 -16.08 24.69 1.68
CA ILE A 500 -16.00 24.04 3.00
C ILE A 500 -16.31 25.02 4.13
N GLU A 501 -15.83 26.26 4.02
CA GLU A 501 -16.13 27.32 4.99
C GLU A 501 -17.65 27.61 5.04
N GLU A 502 -18.35 27.49 3.91
CA GLU A 502 -19.80 27.71 3.81
C GLU A 502 -20.65 26.47 4.15
N LYS A 503 -20.15 25.26 3.90
CA LYS A 503 -20.91 24.00 3.98
C LYS A 503 -20.18 22.89 4.75
N PRO A 504 -19.86 23.07 6.04
CA PRO A 504 -19.18 22.05 6.84
C PRO A 504 -20.00 20.75 6.97
N GLU A 505 -21.33 20.80 6.84
CA GLU A 505 -22.20 19.63 6.92
C GLU A 505 -21.92 18.60 5.81
N ALA A 506 -21.45 19.03 4.64
CA ALA A 506 -21.06 18.12 3.57
C ALA A 506 -19.92 17.18 4.00
N LEU A 507 -18.99 17.68 4.83
CA LEU A 507 -17.90 16.87 5.39
C LEU A 507 -18.41 15.90 6.46
N VAL A 508 -19.45 16.25 7.21
CA VAL A 508 -20.08 15.35 8.17
C VAL A 508 -20.75 14.18 7.43
N GLU A 509 -21.50 14.46 6.37
CA GLU A 509 -22.10 13.42 5.51
C GLU A 509 -21.04 12.52 4.88
N TRP A 510 -19.95 13.10 4.37
CA TRP A 510 -18.80 12.34 3.88
C TRP A 510 -18.21 11.43 4.97
N ALA A 511 -18.00 11.96 6.17
CA ALA A 511 -17.36 11.22 7.25
C ALA A 511 -18.23 10.08 7.78
N LEU A 512 -19.54 10.30 7.93
CA LEU A 512 -20.48 9.34 8.51
C LEU A 512 -20.99 8.31 7.50
N SER A 513 -21.13 8.66 6.22
CA SER A 513 -21.48 7.70 5.15
C SER A 513 -20.40 6.62 4.95
N ARG A 514 -19.16 6.92 5.35
CA ARG A 514 -18.01 6.02 5.28
C ARG A 514 -17.78 5.24 6.57
N ASP A 515 -18.46 5.60 7.65
CA ASP A 515 -18.28 4.95 8.95
C ASP A 515 -18.99 3.59 8.95
N GLY A 516 -18.25 2.53 9.29
CA GLY A 516 -18.74 1.14 9.17
C GLY A 516 -18.78 0.57 7.74
N ALA A 517 -18.68 1.39 6.69
CA ALA A 517 -18.49 0.92 5.33
C ALA A 517 -17.05 0.40 5.16
N SER A 518 -16.92 -0.79 4.57
CA SER A 518 -15.62 -1.36 4.23
C SER A 518 -14.97 -0.56 3.09
N PHE A 519 -14.39 0.60 3.41
CA PHE A 519 -13.51 1.47 2.61
C PHE A 519 -13.56 1.28 1.07
N THR A 520 -14.36 2.08 0.38
CA THR A 520 -14.18 2.38 -1.05
C THR A 520 -13.55 3.74 -1.23
#